data_AF-A0A914J9E1-F1
#
_entry.id   AF-A0A914J9E1-F1
#
_cell.length_a   1.000
_cell.length_b   1.000
_cell.length_c   1.000
_cell.angle_alpha   90.00
_cell.angle_beta   90.00
_cell.angle_gamma   90.00
#
_symmetry.space_group_name_H-M   'P 1'
#
loop_
_entity.id
_entity.type
_entity.pdbx_description
1 polymer ?
#
loop_
_entity_poly.entity_id
_entity_poly.type
_entity_poly.pdbx_seq_one_letter_code
_entity_poly.pdbx_strand_id
1 'polypeptide(L)'
;MGRSYTSLKKIKEAAFVFVNSDEHVDFTMPITPKLIYTGGLGKSHTKPLAQKYVDIFNSAEKGVIYLSFGSVVQSQSMPEAMKKTFLSAFAEFPDINFIWKYENDAHQVAKDHPNVFTFRWLPQNEILEHPKTLAFISHAGMNSIIEGATKGVPMICINQLISHLILFA
;
A
#
# COMPACT_ATOMS: atom_id res chain seq x y z
N MET A 1 13.36 -12.02 -19.31
CA MET A 1 12.85 -13.35 -18.92
C MET A 1 11.36 -13.23 -18.65
N GLY A 2 10.54 -13.54 -19.65
CA GLY A 2 9.08 -13.41 -19.57
C GLY A 2 8.49 -14.47 -18.65
N ARG A 3 7.78 -14.04 -17.60
CA ARG A 3 7.00 -14.95 -16.76
C ARG A 3 5.89 -15.54 -17.63
N SER A 4 5.88 -16.87 -17.74
CA SER A 4 4.81 -17.62 -18.38
C SER A 4 3.49 -17.25 -17.73
N TYR A 5 2.65 -16.49 -18.43
CA TYR A 5 1.26 -16.34 -18.06
C TYR A 5 0.68 -17.76 -18.00
N THR A 6 0.18 -18.17 -16.83
CA THR A 6 -0.59 -19.41 -16.71
C THR A 6 -1.67 -19.38 -17.79
N SER A 7 -1.53 -20.21 -18.82
CA SER A 7 -2.46 -20.15 -19.94
C SER A 7 -3.87 -20.41 -19.41
N LEU A 8 -4.86 -19.65 -19.90
CA LEU A 8 -6.28 -19.82 -19.55
C LEU A 8 -6.72 -21.29 -19.69
N LYS A 9 -6.05 -22.03 -20.58
CA LYS A 9 -6.20 -23.48 -20.76
C LYS A 9 -5.95 -24.27 -19.46
N LYS A 10 -4.90 -23.94 -18.70
CA LYS A 10 -4.60 -24.59 -17.41
C LYS A 10 -5.62 -24.25 -16.33
N ILE A 11 -6.11 -23.01 -16.30
CA ILE A 11 -7.18 -22.58 -15.38
C ILE A 11 -8.48 -23.34 -15.68
N LYS A 12 -8.80 -23.56 -16.97
CA LYS A 12 -9.97 -24.33 -17.40
C LYS A 12 -9.90 -25.80 -16.98
N GLU A 13 -8.73 -26.42 -17.10
CA GLU A 13 -8.48 -27.82 -16.76
C GLU A 13 -8.43 -28.07 -15.24
N ALA A 14 -8.18 -27.04 -14.44
CA ALA A 14 -8.16 -27.16 -12.98
C ALA A 14 -9.53 -27.54 -12.40
N ALA A 15 -9.51 -28.34 -11.33
CA ALA A 15 -10.70 -28.66 -10.54
C ALA A 15 -11.14 -27.46 -9.67
N PHE A 16 -10.16 -26.82 -9.02
CA PHE A 16 -10.33 -25.62 -8.21
C PHE A 16 -9.21 -24.63 -8.47
N VAL A 17 -9.51 -23.34 -8.32
CA VAL A 17 -8.57 -22.23 -8.45
C VAL A 17 -8.72 -21.36 -7.21
N PHE A 18 -7.70 -21.37 -6.35
CA PHE A 18 -7.67 -20.54 -5.16
C PHE A 18 -7.16 -19.15 -5.52
N VAL A 19 -7.97 -18.12 -5.27
CA VAL A 19 -7.66 -16.72 -5.57
C VAL A 19 -7.41 -16.00 -4.26
N ASN A 20 -6.20 -15.46 -4.09
CA ASN A 20 -5.85 -14.66 -2.92
C ASN A 20 -6.36 -13.22 -3.08
N SER A 21 -7.69 -13.07 -3.11
CA SER A 21 -8.42 -11.82 -3.21
C SER A 21 -9.72 -11.93 -2.41
N ASP A 22 -10.37 -10.80 -2.18
CA ASP A 22 -11.69 -10.73 -1.57
C ASP A 22 -12.72 -10.45 -2.65
N GLU A 23 -13.81 -11.22 -2.68
CA GLU A 23 -14.82 -11.11 -3.74
C GLU A 23 -15.51 -9.74 -3.81
N HIS A 24 -15.54 -8.99 -2.70
CA HIS A 24 -16.16 -7.67 -2.63
C HIS A 24 -15.19 -6.54 -3.02
N VAL A 25 -13.89 -6.82 -3.03
CA VAL A 25 -12.84 -5.86 -3.37
C VAL A 25 -12.32 -6.06 -4.79
N ASP A 26 -12.44 -7.27 -5.32
CA ASP A 26 -11.98 -7.61 -6.67
C ASP A 26 -12.88 -7.04 -7.77
N PHE A 27 -12.34 -7.01 -8.99
CA PHE A 27 -13.11 -6.62 -10.16
C PHE A 27 -14.23 -7.62 -10.44
N THR A 28 -15.40 -7.09 -10.80
CA THR A 28 -16.51 -7.94 -11.23
C THR A 28 -16.14 -8.69 -12.50
N MET A 29 -16.15 -10.01 -12.41
CA MET A 29 -15.86 -10.90 -13.53
C MET A 29 -16.77 -12.14 -13.46
N PRO A 30 -16.99 -12.87 -14.56
CA PRO A 30 -17.74 -14.11 -14.52
C PRO A 30 -17.05 -15.13 -13.58
N ILE A 31 -17.69 -15.41 -12.45
CA ILE A 31 -17.23 -16.41 -11.49
C ILE A 31 -17.79 -17.79 -11.81
N THR A 32 -16.98 -18.82 -11.62
CA THR A 32 -17.42 -20.22 -11.67
C THR A 32 -17.28 -20.82 -10.27
N PRO A 33 -18.06 -21.84 -9.88
CA PRO A 33 -17.89 -22.50 -8.58
C PRO A 33 -16.50 -23.11 -8.33
N LYS A 34 -15.65 -23.17 -9.35
CA LYS A 34 -14.25 -23.60 -9.24
C LYS A 34 -13.34 -22.53 -8.63
N LEU A 35 -13.73 -21.25 -8.69
CA LEU A 35 -12.97 -20.16 -8.08
C LEU A 35 -13.31 -20.09 -6.60
N ILE A 36 -12.31 -20.33 -5.75
CA ILE A 36 -12.42 -20.23 -4.30
C ILE A 36 -11.62 -19.01 -3.86
N TYR A 37 -12.31 -17.96 -3.42
CA TYR A 37 -11.67 -16.79 -2.83
C TYR A 37 -11.17 -17.13 -1.43
N THR A 38 -9.87 -16.98 -1.21
CA THR A 38 -9.20 -17.26 0.07
C THR A 38 -8.66 -16.00 0.72
N GLY A 39 -9.17 -14.82 0.33
CA GLY A 39 -8.64 -13.49 0.62
C GLY A 39 -7.90 -13.35 1.95
N GLY A 40 -6.65 -12.93 1.88
CA GLY A 40 -5.82 -12.73 3.07
C GLY A 40 -4.92 -13.90 3.47
N LEU A 41 -4.59 -14.78 2.53
CA LEU A 41 -3.48 -15.70 2.73
C LEU A 41 -2.21 -14.88 3.01
N GLY A 42 -1.57 -15.16 4.15
CA GLY A 42 -0.40 -14.41 4.65
C GLY A 42 -0.73 -13.31 5.68
N LYS A 43 -2.00 -13.10 6.04
CA LYS A 43 -2.38 -12.23 7.18
C LYS A 43 -1.85 -12.84 8.48
N SER A 44 -0.81 -12.25 9.05
CA SER A 44 -0.36 -12.55 10.41
C SER A 44 -1.20 -11.78 11.43
N HIS A 45 -1.34 -12.34 12.63
CA HIS A 45 -1.77 -11.56 13.80
C HIS A 45 -0.82 -10.37 13.96
N THR A 46 -1.40 -9.18 14.09
CA THR A 46 -0.70 -7.92 14.32
C THR A 46 -0.08 -7.95 15.71
N LYS A 47 1.22 -7.66 15.79
CA LYS A 47 1.89 -7.45 17.07
C LYS A 47 1.73 -5.98 17.50
N PRO A 48 1.89 -5.65 18.78
CA PRO A 48 1.97 -4.27 19.20
C PRO A 48 3.06 -3.52 18.42
N LEU A 49 2.73 -2.32 17.97
CA LEU A 49 3.62 -1.46 17.20
C LEU A 49 4.82 -1.05 18.09
N ALA A 50 6.03 -1.05 17.53
CA ALA A 50 7.22 -0.64 18.29
C ALA A 50 7.13 0.83 18.73
N GLN A 51 7.67 1.15 19.92
CA GLN A 51 7.51 2.46 20.57
C GLN A 51 7.86 3.64 19.66
N LYS A 52 8.94 3.54 18.88
CA LYS A 52 9.38 4.59 17.95
C LYS A 52 8.30 5.02 16.93
N TYR A 53 7.39 4.12 16.55
CA TYR A 53 6.29 4.44 15.65
C TYR A 53 5.08 4.95 16.44
N VAL A 54 4.83 4.38 17.63
CA VAL A 54 3.79 4.84 18.56
C VAL A 54 3.98 6.31 18.90
N ASP A 55 5.23 6.76 19.09
CA ASP A 55 5.54 8.15 19.37
C ASP A 55 5.09 9.10 18.25
N ILE A 56 5.14 8.65 16.99
CA ILE A 56 4.65 9.41 15.82
C ILE A 56 3.13 9.51 15.83
N PHE A 57 2.44 8.44 16.24
CA PHE A 57 0.98 8.46 16.40
C PHE A 57 0.54 9.29 17.61
N ASN A 58 1.36 9.34 18.67
CA ASN A 58 1.09 10.14 19.86
C ASN A 58 1.29 11.62 19.61
N SER A 59 2.32 12.01 18.85
CA SER A 59 2.55 13.41 18.47
C SER A 59 1.58 13.93 17.41
N ALA A 60 0.85 13.04 16.73
CA ALA A 60 -0.17 13.42 15.77
C ALA A 60 -1.48 13.83 16.47
N GLU A 61 -1.90 15.08 16.28
CA GLU A 61 -3.15 15.62 16.82
C GLU A 61 -4.37 14.95 16.18
N LYS A 62 -4.44 14.94 14.84
CA LYS A 62 -5.57 14.34 14.10
C LYS A 62 -5.35 12.87 13.77
N GLY A 63 -4.11 12.48 13.52
CA GLY A 63 -3.75 11.11 13.18
C GLY A 63 -2.66 11.04 12.13
N VAL A 64 -2.49 9.86 11.55
CA VAL A 64 -1.39 9.53 10.65
C VAL A 64 -1.90 9.10 9.29
N ILE A 65 -1.28 9.63 8.24
CA ILE A 65 -1.43 9.11 6.88
C ILE A 65 -0.20 8.28 6.54
N TYR A 66 -0.42 7.05 6.09
CA TYR A 66 0.64 6.13 5.70
C TYR A 66 0.85 6.18 4.19
N LEU A 67 2.09 6.33 3.72
CA LEU A 67 2.48 6.33 2.32
C LEU A 67 3.47 5.21 2.03
N SER A 68 3.09 4.27 1.16
CA SER A 68 3.97 3.17 0.72
C SER A 68 3.62 2.64 -0.66
N PHE A 69 4.61 2.64 -1.56
CA PHE A 69 4.51 2.05 -2.90
C PHE A 69 5.00 0.60 -2.96
N GLY A 70 5.15 -0.05 -1.80
CA GLY A 70 5.58 -1.45 -1.72
C GLY A 70 7.07 -1.64 -2.00
N SER A 71 7.47 -2.86 -2.36
CA SER A 71 8.88 -3.21 -2.64
C SER A 71 9.27 -3.08 -4.11
N VAL A 72 8.29 -3.13 -5.01
CA VAL A 72 8.50 -3.09 -6.47
C VAL A 72 8.66 -1.66 -6.97
N VAL A 73 7.80 -0.77 -6.51
CA VAL A 73 7.86 0.66 -6.84
C VAL A 73 8.48 1.37 -5.64
N GLN A 74 9.73 1.78 -5.79
CA GLN A 74 10.48 2.40 -4.69
C GLN A 74 10.31 3.92 -4.73
N SER A 75 10.02 4.53 -3.58
CA SER A 75 9.86 5.98 -3.45
C SER A 75 11.14 6.74 -3.81
N GLN A 76 12.32 6.14 -3.62
CA GLN A 76 13.59 6.75 -4.01
C GLN A 76 13.69 7.04 -5.52
N SER A 77 13.06 6.19 -6.34
CA SER A 77 13.08 6.28 -7.81
C SER A 77 12.04 7.26 -8.37
N MET A 78 11.20 7.82 -7.50
CA MET A 78 10.22 8.83 -7.88
C MET A 78 10.91 10.07 -8.47
N PRO A 79 10.37 10.69 -9.54
CA PRO A 79 10.90 11.95 -10.04
C PRO A 79 10.90 13.03 -8.96
N GLU A 80 11.94 13.86 -8.95
CA GLU A 80 12.13 14.86 -7.88
C GLU A 80 10.98 15.87 -7.81
N ALA A 81 10.39 16.23 -8.95
CA ALA A 81 9.21 17.08 -9.01
C ALA A 81 8.03 16.48 -8.23
N MET A 82 7.78 15.17 -8.38
CA MET A 82 6.68 14.49 -7.70
C MET A 82 6.94 14.37 -6.19
N LYS A 83 8.19 14.11 -5.77
CA LYS A 83 8.55 14.13 -4.34
C LYS A 83 8.26 15.50 -3.73
N LYS A 84 8.65 16.59 -4.39
CA LYS A 84 8.36 17.96 -3.95
C LYS A 84 6.87 18.22 -3.86
N THR A 85 6.08 17.76 -4.84
CA THR A 85 4.61 17.89 -4.78
C THR A 85 4.01 17.21 -3.55
N PHE A 86 4.44 15.98 -3.20
CA PHE A 86 3.98 15.33 -1.98
C PHE A 86 4.35 16.13 -0.74
N LEU A 87 5.59 16.57 -0.63
CA LEU A 87 6.07 17.35 0.51
C LEU A 87 5.33 18.68 0.68
N SER A 88 5.09 19.40 -0.43
CA SER A 88 4.28 20.62 -0.43
C SER A 88 2.85 20.36 0.04
N ALA A 89 2.21 19.28 -0.45
CA ALA A 89 0.88 18.90 0.01
C ALA A 89 0.86 18.53 1.49
N PHE A 90 1.86 17.79 1.99
CA PHE A 90 1.95 17.41 3.40
C PHE A 90 2.14 18.61 4.32
N ALA A 91 2.84 19.65 3.87
CA ALA A 91 3.04 20.88 4.64
C ALA A 91 1.73 21.66 4.91
N GLU A 92 0.70 21.45 4.08
CA GLU A 92 -0.62 22.08 4.28
C GLU A 92 -1.41 21.46 5.44
N PHE A 93 -0.96 20.31 5.98
CA PHE A 93 -1.63 19.58 7.06
C PHE A 93 -0.72 19.43 8.30
N PRO A 94 -0.45 20.50 9.05
CA PRO A 94 0.46 20.46 10.20
C PRO A 94 -0.04 19.56 11.34
N ASP A 95 -1.36 19.36 11.48
CA ASP A 95 -1.96 18.54 12.55
C ASP A 95 -1.95 17.02 12.23
N ILE A 96 -1.47 16.65 11.03
CA ILE A 96 -1.41 15.27 10.54
C ILE A 96 0.06 14.90 10.34
N ASN A 97 0.43 13.73 10.86
CA ASN A 97 1.73 13.15 10.61
C ASN A 97 1.68 12.21 9.41
N PHE A 98 2.74 12.22 8.61
CA PHE A 98 2.89 11.38 7.43
C PHE A 98 4.01 10.38 7.66
N ILE A 99 3.70 9.08 7.62
CA ILE A 99 4.73 8.04 7.62
C ILE A 99 4.99 7.63 6.17
N TRP A 100 6.19 7.90 5.67
CA TRP A 100 6.57 7.63 4.28
C TRP A 100 7.63 6.53 4.21
N LYS A 101 7.28 5.40 3.58
CA LYS A 101 8.27 4.39 3.19
C LYS A 101 9.22 4.95 2.13
N TYR A 102 10.50 5.10 2.46
CA TYR A 102 11.53 5.65 1.57
C TYR A 102 12.85 4.89 1.71
N GLU A 103 13.40 4.37 0.61
CA GLU A 103 14.44 3.35 0.64
C GLU A 103 15.87 3.88 0.87
N ASN A 104 16.10 5.18 0.65
CA ASN A 104 17.43 5.80 0.76
C ASN A 104 17.48 6.90 1.83
N ASP A 105 18.04 6.55 2.98
CA ASP A 105 18.18 7.46 4.13
C ASP A 105 19.14 8.64 3.85
N ALA A 106 20.07 8.50 2.90
CA ALA A 106 21.04 9.55 2.56
C ALA A 106 20.40 10.75 1.86
N HIS A 107 19.24 10.59 1.21
CA HIS A 107 18.57 11.67 0.49
C HIS A 107 17.96 12.72 1.41
N GLN A 108 17.70 12.40 2.69
CA GLN A 108 17.07 13.31 3.66
C GLN A 108 15.85 14.06 3.09
N VAL A 109 15.01 13.35 2.31
CA VAL A 109 13.95 13.94 1.47
C VAL A 109 12.95 14.81 2.24
N ALA A 110 12.72 14.51 3.52
CA ALA A 110 11.76 15.18 4.38
C ALA A 110 12.41 16.10 5.43
N LYS A 111 13.69 16.47 5.29
CA LYS A 111 14.44 17.21 6.32
C LYS A 111 13.74 18.49 6.79
N ASP A 112 13.12 19.22 5.86
CA ASP A 112 12.48 20.50 6.11
C ASP A 112 10.97 20.36 6.43
N HIS A 113 10.47 19.13 6.61
CA HIS A 113 9.06 18.82 6.83
C HIS A 113 8.86 18.06 8.16
N PRO A 114 8.59 18.78 9.27
CA PRO A 114 8.58 18.19 10.62
C PRO A 114 7.46 17.18 10.85
N ASN A 115 6.40 17.22 10.05
CA ASN A 115 5.29 16.27 10.10
C ASN A 115 5.48 15.05 9.19
N VAL A 116 6.65 14.89 8.54
CA VAL A 116 6.92 13.79 7.61
C VAL A 116 8.05 12.92 8.13
N PHE A 117 7.75 11.64 8.40
CA PHE A 117 8.67 10.68 8.96
C PHE A 117 9.00 9.59 7.94
N THR A 118 10.27 9.52 7.53
CA THR A 118 10.72 8.57 6.50
C THR A 118 11.38 7.32 7.09
N PHE A 119 11.05 6.16 6.55
CA PHE A 119 11.66 4.89 6.97
C PHE A 119 11.91 3.96 5.78
N ARG A 120 13.07 3.30 5.78
CA ARG A 120 13.39 2.26 4.79
C ARG A 120 12.46 1.04 4.87
N TRP A 121 12.10 0.61 6.07
CA TRP A 121 11.22 -0.53 6.29
C TRP A 121 10.21 -0.23 7.39
N LEU A 122 8.97 -0.68 7.18
CA LEU A 122 7.83 -0.39 8.05
C LEU A 122 6.96 -1.64 8.28
N PRO A 123 6.47 -1.84 9.50
CA PRO A 123 5.49 -2.87 9.83
C PRO A 123 4.10 -2.44 9.32
N GLN A 124 3.85 -2.66 8.01
CA GLN A 124 2.67 -2.14 7.31
C GLN A 124 1.35 -2.61 7.94
N ASN A 125 1.24 -3.89 8.32
CA ASN A 125 0.01 -4.43 8.90
C ASN A 125 -0.31 -3.76 10.25
N GLU A 126 0.69 -3.56 11.10
CA GLU A 126 0.55 -2.90 12.40
C GLU A 126 0.23 -1.41 12.27
N ILE A 127 0.78 -0.73 11.25
CA ILE A 127 0.44 0.66 10.95
C ILE A 127 -1.01 0.75 10.49
N LEU A 128 -1.44 -0.12 9.56
CA LEU A 128 -2.81 -0.12 9.05
C LEU A 128 -3.86 -0.52 10.11
N GLU A 129 -3.47 -1.32 11.11
CA GLU A 129 -4.32 -1.67 12.26
C GLU A 129 -4.45 -0.54 13.28
N HIS A 130 -3.54 0.44 13.29
CA HIS A 130 -3.51 1.45 14.32
C HIS A 130 -4.74 2.38 14.23
N PRO A 131 -5.47 2.65 15.34
CA PRO A 131 -6.75 3.38 15.31
C PRO A 131 -6.63 4.84 14.86
N LYS A 132 -5.44 5.43 14.95
CA LYS A 132 -5.13 6.78 14.45
C LYS A 132 -4.69 6.81 12.96
N THR A 133 -4.69 5.69 12.26
CA THR A 133 -4.39 5.66 10.82
C THR A 133 -5.60 6.16 10.04
N LEU A 134 -5.45 7.33 9.41
CA LEU A 134 -6.55 8.03 8.73
C LEU A 134 -6.71 7.57 7.28
N ALA A 135 -5.58 7.33 6.60
CA ALA A 135 -5.58 6.93 5.20
C ALA A 135 -4.28 6.21 4.82
N PHE A 136 -4.35 5.43 3.75
CA PHE A 136 -3.22 4.74 3.14
C PHE A 136 -3.03 5.17 1.67
N ILE A 137 -1.96 5.90 1.40
CA ILE A 137 -1.52 6.22 0.04
C ILE A 137 -0.66 5.06 -0.47
N SER A 138 -1.10 4.41 -1.55
CA SER A 138 -0.49 3.18 -2.04
C SER A 138 -0.34 3.14 -3.56
N HIS A 139 0.62 2.34 -4.05
CA HIS A 139 0.66 1.93 -5.46
C HIS A 139 -0.49 0.99 -5.88
N ALA A 140 -1.34 0.60 -4.93
CA ALA A 140 -2.49 -0.28 -5.15
C ALA A 140 -2.11 -1.70 -5.62
N GLY A 141 -0.99 -2.24 -5.15
CA GLY A 141 -0.71 -3.67 -5.29
C GLY A 141 -1.73 -4.51 -4.54
N MET A 142 -2.11 -5.67 -5.08
CA MET A 142 -3.19 -6.52 -4.56
C MET A 142 -3.09 -6.78 -3.04
N ASN A 143 -1.91 -7.10 -2.53
CA ASN A 143 -1.71 -7.31 -1.08
C ASN A 143 -2.01 -6.05 -0.27
N SER A 144 -1.59 -4.88 -0.75
CA SER A 144 -1.83 -3.60 -0.07
C SER A 144 -3.31 -3.21 -0.08
N ILE A 145 -4.02 -3.51 -1.18
CA ILE A 145 -5.47 -3.33 -1.27
C ILE A 145 -6.17 -4.22 -0.25
N ILE A 146 -5.86 -5.52 -0.23
CA ILE A 146 -6.47 -6.47 0.70
C ILE A 146 -6.19 -6.04 2.14
N GLU A 147 -4.94 -5.69 2.49
CA GLU A 147 -4.59 -5.23 3.83
C GLU A 147 -5.37 -3.97 4.23
N GLY A 148 -5.36 -2.92 3.39
CA GLY A 148 -6.11 -1.69 3.68
C GLY A 148 -7.62 -1.92 3.82
N ALA A 149 -8.21 -2.68 2.90
CA ALA A 149 -9.64 -3.01 2.92
C ALA A 149 -10.03 -3.83 4.15
N THR A 150 -9.24 -4.85 4.52
CA THR A 150 -9.51 -5.69 5.70
C THR A 150 -9.45 -4.86 6.99
N LYS A 151 -8.65 -3.80 7.01
CA LYS A 151 -8.48 -2.90 8.15
C LYS A 151 -9.44 -1.69 8.15
N GLY A 152 -10.27 -1.56 7.11
CA GLY A 152 -11.20 -0.44 6.98
C GLY A 152 -10.51 0.91 6.78
N VAL A 153 -9.26 0.92 6.29
CA VAL A 153 -8.49 2.15 6.09
C VAL A 153 -8.78 2.73 4.70
N PRO A 154 -9.26 3.98 4.59
CA PRO A 154 -9.43 4.66 3.30
C PRO A 154 -8.12 4.70 2.50
N MET A 155 -8.17 4.43 1.19
CA MET A 155 -6.98 4.35 0.35
C MET A 155 -6.94 5.42 -0.74
N ILE A 156 -5.77 6.01 -0.96
CA ILE A 156 -5.46 6.83 -2.15
C ILE A 156 -4.55 5.99 -3.04
N CYS A 157 -5.09 5.53 -4.16
CA CYS A 157 -4.40 4.64 -5.09
C CYS A 157 -3.70 5.44 -6.19
N ILE A 158 -2.36 5.51 -6.13
CA ILE A 158 -1.53 6.18 -7.13
C ILE A 158 -0.79 5.11 -7.91
N ASN A 159 -1.40 4.67 -9.01
CA ASN A 159 -0.87 3.58 -9.80
C ASN A 159 0.28 4.07 -10.70
N GLN A 160 1.46 3.47 -10.54
CA GLN A 160 2.62 3.72 -11.41
C GLN A 160 2.65 2.83 -12.66
N LEU A 161 1.70 1.90 -12.80
CA LEU A 161 1.64 0.89 -13.88
C LEU A 161 0.60 1.18 -14.98
N ILE A 162 -0.18 2.26 -14.90
CA ILE A 162 -1.20 2.59 -15.91
C ILE A 162 -0.65 3.37 -17.11
N SER A 163 0.62 3.79 -17.12
CA SER A 163 1.22 4.38 -18.33
C SER A 163 1.52 3.35 -19.43
N HIS A 164 1.51 2.03 -19.15
CA HIS A 164 1.83 1.01 -20.15
C HIS A 164 0.81 -0.12 -20.35
N LEU A 165 -0.22 -0.25 -19.50
CA LEU A 165 -1.13 -1.42 -19.57
C LEU A 165 -2.60 -1.13 -19.94
N ILE A 166 -3.03 0.13 -20.08
CA ILE A 166 -4.41 0.49 -20.50
C ILE A 166 -4.46 1.05 -21.94
N LEU A 167 -3.51 0.67 -22.80
CA LEU A 167 -3.59 0.93 -24.25
C LEU A 167 -3.96 -0.30 -25.09
N PHE A 168 -4.31 -1.42 -24.45
CA PHE A 168 -4.76 -2.63 -25.14
C PHE A 168 -5.94 -3.30 -24.44
N ALA A 169 -6.99 -2.52 -24.16
CA ALA A 169 -8.35 -3.01 -24.00
C ALA A 169 -9.26 -2.24 -24.94
#